data_AF-A0A937QDW0-F1
#
_entry.id   AF-A0A937QDW0-F1
#
_cell.length_a   1.000
_cell.length_b   1.000
_cell.length_c   1.000
_cell.angle_alpha   90.00
_cell.angle_beta   90.00
_cell.angle_gamma   90.00
#
_symmetry.space_group_name_H-M   'P 1'
#
loop_
_entity.id
_entity.type
_entity.pdbx_description
1 polymer ?
#
loop_
_entity_poly.entity_id
_entity_poly.type
_entity_poly.pdbx_seq_one_letter_code
_entity_poly.pdbx_strand_id
1 'polypeptide(L)'
;VLIIGHLELFGEISFFQIIPHEVFLGKGFIGLILTVSLLFFLFRRFVSPNRELSVPEDYYLLILLFLTVLFGSQMDWARRWYEYGDLSIEDYRSYLSSLLYLRPELSTNLTFSGHSFMLVLHVFFANLFLIFFPFSKIMHSFLALPVNKLRRG
;
A
#
# COMPACT_ATOMS: atom_id res chain seq x y z
N VAL A 1 4.84 -2.99 -1.71
CA VAL A 1 3.38 -2.74 -1.70
C VAL A 1 3.05 -1.53 -2.54
N LEU A 2 2.65 -1.78 -3.78
CA LEU A 2 2.18 -0.81 -4.77
C LEU A 2 0.82 -1.31 -5.29
N ILE A 3 0.06 -0.46 -5.98
CA ILE A 3 -1.16 -0.90 -6.68
C ILE A 3 -0.84 -2.11 -7.57
N ILE A 4 0.29 -2.08 -8.27
CA ILE A 4 0.77 -3.20 -9.11
C ILE A 4 0.96 -4.48 -8.30
N GLY A 5 1.56 -4.40 -7.10
CA GLY A 5 1.72 -5.59 -6.24
C GLY A 5 0.38 -6.17 -5.74
N HIS A 6 -0.67 -5.34 -5.60
CA HIS A 6 -2.02 -5.85 -5.31
C HIS A 6 -2.67 -6.42 -6.57
N LEU A 7 -2.39 -5.85 -7.74
CA LEU A 7 -2.86 -6.39 -9.01
C LEU A 7 -2.25 -7.78 -9.30
N GLU A 8 -0.99 -7.98 -8.94
CA GLU A 8 -0.30 -9.28 -9.03
C GLU A 8 -0.91 -10.35 -8.11
N LEU A 9 -1.64 -9.96 -7.06
CA LEU A 9 -2.37 -10.91 -6.22
C LEU A 9 -3.59 -11.48 -6.95
N PHE A 10 -4.13 -10.82 -7.98
CA PHE A 10 -5.18 -11.39 -8.80
C PHE A 10 -4.56 -12.37 -9.81
N GLY A 11 -4.55 -13.66 -9.46
CA GLY A 11 -4.02 -14.72 -10.31
C GLY A 11 -4.71 -14.84 -11.68
N GLU A 12 -5.92 -14.29 -11.80
CA GLU A 12 -6.69 -14.23 -13.04
C GLU A 12 -6.17 -13.16 -14.02
N ILE A 13 -5.40 -12.17 -13.56
CA ILE A 13 -4.85 -11.10 -14.39
C ILE A 13 -3.45 -11.51 -14.87
N SER A 14 -3.40 -12.52 -15.75
CA SER A 14 -2.15 -13.04 -16.33
C SER A 14 -1.35 -12.00 -17.12
N PHE A 15 -1.97 -10.89 -17.53
CA PHE A 15 -1.32 -9.79 -18.25
C PHE A 15 -0.16 -9.15 -17.47
N PHE A 16 -0.23 -9.09 -16.13
CA PHE A 16 0.87 -8.56 -15.33
C PHE A 16 1.95 -9.61 -15.01
N GLN A 17 1.71 -10.89 -15.31
CA GLN A 17 2.62 -12.02 -15.07
C GLN A 17 3.20 -12.64 -16.36
N ILE A 18 3.18 -11.89 -17.47
CA ILE A 18 3.72 -12.34 -18.77
C ILE A 18 5.19 -12.78 -18.67
N ILE A 19 5.98 -12.07 -17.86
CA ILE A 19 7.35 -12.45 -17.52
C ILE A 19 7.28 -13.27 -16.23
N PRO A 20 7.82 -14.50 -16.17
CA PRO A 20 7.86 -15.26 -14.93
C PRO A 20 8.68 -14.52 -13.88
N HIS A 21 8.02 -14.06 -12.83
CA HIS A 21 8.62 -13.39 -11.69
C HIS A 21 7.87 -13.78 -10.41
N GLU A 22 8.53 -13.64 -9.27
CA GLU A 22 7.86 -13.81 -7.99
C GLU A 22 6.91 -12.63 -7.72
N VAL A 23 5.74 -12.92 -7.16
CA VAL A 23 4.76 -11.94 -6.72
C VAL A 23 5.41 -10.89 -5.82
N PHE A 24 5.06 -9.62 -6.06
CA PHE A 24 5.69 -8.40 -5.56
C PHE A 24 7.04 -8.09 -6.22
N LEU A 25 6.97 -7.27 -7.27
CA LEU A 25 8.12 -6.72 -7.99
C LEU A 25 9.21 -6.17 -7.07
N GLY A 26 10.47 -6.41 -7.48
CA GLY A 26 11.66 -5.90 -6.80
C GLY A 26 11.96 -6.56 -5.46
N LYS A 27 11.41 -7.73 -5.15
CA LYS A 27 11.80 -8.57 -4.00
C LYS A 27 11.84 -7.83 -2.66
N GLY A 28 10.87 -6.94 -2.43
CA GLY A 28 10.80 -6.10 -1.22
C GLY A 28 11.63 -4.81 -1.27
N PHE A 29 12.54 -4.64 -2.22
CA PHE A 29 13.38 -3.45 -2.38
C PHE A 29 12.57 -2.21 -2.77
N ILE A 30 11.55 -2.39 -3.63
CA ILE A 30 10.63 -1.29 -4.00
C ILE A 30 9.87 -0.78 -2.76
N GLY A 31 9.44 -1.68 -1.89
CA GLY A 31 8.83 -1.32 -0.60
C GLY A 31 9.78 -0.48 0.24
N LEU A 32 11.05 -0.90 0.35
CA LEU A 32 12.08 -0.19 1.12
C LEU A 32 12.33 1.22 0.58
N ILE A 33 12.55 1.37 -0.72
CA ILE A 33 12.74 2.68 -1.35
C ILE A 33 11.54 3.58 -1.06
N LEU A 34 10.32 3.05 -1.20
CA LEU A 34 9.11 3.83 -0.98
C LEU A 34 8.98 4.25 0.49
N THR A 35 9.23 3.35 1.44
CA THR A 35 9.27 3.66 2.87
C THR A 35 10.27 4.77 3.19
N VAL A 36 11.51 4.68 2.67
CA VAL A 36 12.55 5.69 2.87
C VAL A 36 12.15 7.02 2.23
N SER A 37 11.58 7.00 1.03
CA SER A 37 11.14 8.19 0.32
C SER A 37 10.00 8.91 1.05
N LEU A 38 9.02 8.16 1.56
CA LEU A 38 7.91 8.69 2.35
C LEU A 38 8.41 9.29 3.66
N LEU A 39 9.36 8.64 4.32
CA LEU A 39 9.98 9.13 5.54
C LEU A 39 10.75 10.45 5.28
N PHE A 40 11.51 10.51 4.18
CA PHE A 40 12.18 11.74 3.74
C PHE A 40 11.16 12.87 3.50
N PHE A 41 10.09 12.61 2.76
CA PHE A 41 9.07 13.63 2.50
C PHE A 41 8.34 14.08 3.77
N LEU A 42 8.15 13.17 4.73
CA LEU A 42 7.54 13.49 6.02
C LEU A 42 8.44 14.45 6.80
N PHE A 43 9.72 14.12 6.95
CA PHE A 43 10.66 15.01 7.63
C PHE A 43 10.88 16.34 6.93
N ARG A 44 10.96 16.32 5.59
CA ARG A 44 11.06 17.55 4.78
C ARG A 44 9.90 18.51 5.06
N ARG A 45 8.72 17.99 5.40
CA ARG A 45 7.53 18.81 5.68
C ARG A 45 7.62 19.58 7.01
N PHE A 46 8.55 19.25 7.89
CA PHE A 46 8.77 19.99 9.13
C PHE A 46 9.78 21.16 8.96
N VAL A 47 10.40 21.30 7.78
CA VAL A 47 11.41 22.32 7.48
C VAL A 47 10.82 23.42 6.58
N SER A 48 11.22 24.67 6.80
CA SER A 48 10.85 25.81 5.94
C SER A 48 11.50 25.65 4.54
N PRO A 49 10.83 26.02 3.43
CA PRO A 49 9.53 26.69 3.34
C PRO A 49 8.32 25.73 3.40
N ASN A 50 8.55 24.42 3.28
CA ASN A 50 7.48 23.43 3.17
C ASN A 50 6.55 23.41 4.38
N ARG A 51 7.08 23.63 5.59
CA ARG A 51 6.28 23.73 6.82
C ARG A 51 5.23 24.85 6.75
N GLU A 52 5.59 26.00 6.17
CA GLU A 52 4.73 27.19 6.13
C GLU A 52 3.56 27.02 5.13
N LEU A 53 3.74 26.18 4.12
CA LEU A 53 2.73 25.88 3.10
C LEU A 53 1.87 24.65 3.45
N SER A 54 2.26 23.89 4.48
CA SER A 54 1.62 22.64 4.83
C SER A 54 0.43 22.87 5.76
N VAL A 55 -0.65 22.11 5.53
CA VAL A 55 -1.79 22.05 6.45
C VAL A 55 -1.75 20.71 7.21
N PRO A 56 -2.43 20.57 8.37
CA PRO A 56 -2.38 19.34 9.17
C PRO A 56 -2.70 18.06 8.39
N GLU A 57 -3.63 18.14 7.45
CA GLU A 57 -3.99 17.03 6.56
C GLU A 57 -2.80 16.48 5.75
N ASP A 58 -1.91 17.36 5.30
CA ASP A 58 -0.74 16.97 4.49
C ASP A 58 0.22 16.05 5.26
N TYR A 59 0.25 16.17 6.60
CA TYR A 59 1.03 15.29 7.47
C TYR A 59 0.29 13.99 7.74
N TYR A 60 -1.01 14.08 8.06
CA TYR A 60 -1.83 12.92 8.39
C TYR A 60 -1.87 11.90 7.25
N LEU A 61 -2.14 12.34 6.02
CA LEU A 61 -2.16 11.45 4.86
C LEU A 61 -0.80 10.85 4.54
N LEU A 62 0.27 11.61 4.73
CA LEU A 62 1.63 11.13 4.50
C LEU A 62 2.04 10.08 5.55
N ILE A 63 1.61 10.26 6.81
CA ILE A 63 1.78 9.28 7.88
C ILE A 63 0.97 8.02 7.59
N LEU A 64 -0.30 8.15 7.21
CA LEU A 64 -1.12 6.99 6.85
C LEU A 64 -0.55 6.22 5.67
N LEU A 65 -0.09 6.92 4.63
CA LEU A 65 0.55 6.30 3.47
C LEU A 65 1.85 5.60 3.87
N PHE A 66 2.67 6.24 4.71
CA PHE A 66 3.88 5.65 5.26
C PHE A 66 3.59 4.37 6.05
N LEU A 67 2.62 4.40 6.98
CA LEU A 67 2.26 3.23 7.79
C LEU A 67 1.70 2.10 6.91
N THR A 68 0.84 2.43 5.95
CA THR A 68 0.29 1.45 5.00
C THR A 68 1.41 0.76 4.22
N VAL A 69 2.34 1.53 3.65
CA VAL A 69 3.48 0.99 2.90
C VAL A 69 4.43 0.21 3.81
N LEU A 70 4.69 0.71 5.03
CA LEU A 70 5.58 0.08 6.00
C LEU A 70 5.06 -1.31 6.40
N PHE A 71 3.82 -1.42 6.90
CA PHE A 71 3.25 -2.71 7.31
C PHE A 71 3.06 -3.65 6.13
N GLY A 72 2.72 -3.11 4.96
CA GLY A 72 2.70 -3.87 3.71
C GLY A 72 4.07 -4.48 3.36
N SER A 73 5.14 -3.69 3.52
CA SER A 73 6.50 -4.14 3.21
C SER A 73 7.05 -5.09 4.28
N GLN A 74 6.68 -4.90 5.56
CA GLN A 74 7.02 -5.80 6.65
C GLN A 74 6.48 -7.22 6.39
N MET A 75 5.24 -7.36 5.88
CA MET A 75 4.70 -8.69 5.51
C MET A 75 5.53 -9.37 4.41
N ASP A 76 5.97 -8.61 3.40
CA ASP A 76 6.80 -9.18 2.33
C ASP A 76 8.22 -9.51 2.81
N TRP A 77 8.81 -8.65 3.65
CA TRP A 77 10.13 -8.88 4.25
C TRP A 77 10.12 -10.04 5.25
N ALA A 78 9.06 -10.18 6.06
CA ALA A 78 8.89 -11.29 7.01
C ALA A 78 9.02 -12.64 6.28
N ARG A 79 8.29 -12.79 5.16
CA ARG A 79 8.32 -13.99 4.34
C ARG A 79 9.66 -14.21 3.62
N ARG A 80 10.31 -13.14 3.16
CA ARG A 80 11.49 -13.23 2.27
C ARG A 80 12.83 -13.21 2.97
N TRP A 81 12.99 -12.37 3.98
CA TRP A 81 14.27 -12.07 4.61
C TRP A 81 14.40 -12.66 6.01
N TYR A 82 13.27 -12.94 6.65
CA TYR A 82 13.22 -13.45 8.03
C TYR A 82 12.70 -14.88 8.13
N GLU A 83 12.48 -15.55 7.00
CA GLU A 83 11.94 -16.92 6.89
C GLU A 83 10.66 -17.16 7.70
N TYR A 84 9.92 -16.09 7.97
CA TYR A 84 8.70 -16.10 8.78
C TYR A 84 7.49 -16.14 7.84
N GLY A 85 7.26 -17.32 7.27
CA GLY A 85 6.34 -17.58 6.17
C GLY A 85 4.99 -18.20 6.54
N ASP A 86 4.56 -18.13 7.81
CA ASP A 86 3.28 -18.72 8.27
C ASP A 86 2.07 -18.25 7.44
N LEU A 87 2.16 -17.04 6.85
CA LEU A 87 1.19 -16.51 5.92
C LEU A 87 1.73 -16.61 4.49
N SER A 88 1.04 -17.39 3.66
CA SER A 88 1.39 -17.56 2.25
C SER A 88 0.81 -16.44 1.39
N ILE A 89 1.32 -16.30 0.17
CA ILE A 89 0.72 -15.40 -0.84
C ILE A 89 -0.75 -15.80 -1.10
N GLU A 90 -1.07 -17.09 -1.03
CA GLU A 90 -2.41 -17.59 -1.30
C GLU A 90 -3.40 -17.15 -0.22
N ASP A 91 -2.96 -17.08 1.04
CA ASP A 91 -3.78 -16.54 2.13
C ASP A 91 -4.16 -15.07 1.86
N TYR A 92 -3.22 -14.26 1.38
CA TYR A 92 -3.48 -12.87 1.02
C TYR A 92 -4.42 -12.74 -0.19
N ARG A 93 -4.24 -13.59 -1.20
CA ARG A 93 -5.10 -13.64 -2.39
C ARG A 93 -6.52 -14.02 -2.02
N SER A 94 -6.69 -15.06 -1.21
CA SER A 94 -7.99 -15.53 -0.74
C SER A 94 -8.71 -14.42 0.02
N TYR A 95 -8.03 -13.75 0.96
CA TYR A 95 -8.61 -12.63 1.69
C TYR A 95 -9.02 -11.47 0.78
N LEU A 96 -8.12 -10.99 -0.09
CA LEU A 96 -8.41 -9.89 -1.01
C LEU A 96 -9.58 -10.22 -1.96
N SER A 97 -9.62 -11.45 -2.46
CA SER A 97 -10.71 -11.92 -3.34
C SER A 97 -12.05 -11.98 -2.59
N SER A 98 -12.03 -12.45 -1.34
CA SER A 98 -13.22 -12.50 -0.47
C SER A 98 -13.86 -11.11 -0.29
N LEU A 99 -13.02 -10.07 -0.16
CA LEU A 99 -13.47 -8.68 -0.08
C LEU A 99 -14.10 -8.20 -1.39
N LEU A 100 -13.50 -8.53 -2.54
CA LEU A 100 -14.06 -8.15 -3.85
C LEU A 100 -15.39 -8.83 -4.15
N TYR A 101 -15.54 -10.09 -3.77
CA TYR A 101 -16.79 -10.84 -3.89
C TYR A 101 -17.81 -10.50 -2.79
N LEU A 102 -17.53 -9.50 -1.95
CA LEU A 102 -18.38 -9.04 -0.85
C LEU A 102 -18.76 -10.17 0.13
N ARG A 103 -17.84 -11.13 0.30
CA ARG A 103 -17.96 -12.27 1.21
C ARG A 103 -16.70 -12.33 2.07
N PRO A 104 -16.52 -11.40 3.02
CA PRO A 104 -15.30 -11.32 3.81
C PRO A 104 -15.08 -12.63 4.57
N GLU A 105 -14.00 -13.32 4.23
CA GLU A 105 -13.63 -14.61 4.83
C GLU A 105 -12.19 -14.55 5.34
N LEU A 106 -11.97 -15.08 6.54
CA LEU A 106 -10.66 -15.18 7.16
C LEU A 106 -10.25 -16.65 7.18
N SER A 107 -9.13 -16.99 6.54
CA SER A 107 -8.58 -18.33 6.63
C SER A 107 -8.10 -18.61 8.06
N THR A 108 -8.03 -19.88 8.43
CA THR A 108 -7.50 -20.32 9.73
C THR A 108 -6.07 -19.79 9.94
N ASN A 109 -5.24 -19.81 8.89
CA ASN A 109 -3.86 -19.31 8.94
C ASN A 109 -3.82 -17.81 9.24
N LEU A 110 -4.71 -17.02 8.62
CA LEU A 110 -4.84 -15.59 8.87
C LEU A 110 -5.31 -15.26 10.29
N THR A 111 -6.02 -16.17 10.94
CA THR A 111 -6.59 -15.94 12.27
C THR A 111 -5.62 -16.33 13.39
N PHE A 112 -4.87 -17.42 13.22
CA PHE A 112 -4.03 -17.99 14.27
C PHE A 112 -2.53 -17.75 14.10
N SER A 113 -2.11 -17.19 12.96
CA SER A 113 -0.73 -16.72 12.77
C SER A 113 -0.41 -15.60 13.77
N GLY A 114 0.76 -15.70 14.43
CA GLY A 114 1.30 -14.62 15.27
C GLY A 114 1.61 -13.32 14.51
N HIS A 115 1.45 -13.31 13.19
CA HIS A 115 1.74 -12.18 12.29
C HIS A 115 0.50 -11.61 11.59
N SER A 116 -0.66 -12.19 11.87
CA SER A 116 -1.98 -11.68 11.46
C SER A 116 -2.17 -10.19 11.77
N PHE A 117 -1.60 -9.70 12.88
CA PHE A 117 -1.68 -8.29 13.27
C PHE A 117 -1.05 -7.35 12.24
N MET A 118 0.00 -7.75 11.52
CA MET A 118 0.62 -6.92 10.48
C MET A 118 -0.34 -6.68 9.32
N LEU A 119 -1.09 -7.72 8.92
CA LEU A 119 -2.14 -7.60 7.91
C LEU A 119 -3.28 -6.72 8.42
N VAL A 120 -3.73 -6.92 9.66
CA VAL A 120 -4.79 -6.11 10.27
C VAL A 120 -4.40 -4.62 10.26
N LEU A 121 -3.18 -4.29 10.69
CA LEU A 121 -2.69 -2.92 10.68
C LEU A 121 -2.56 -2.37 9.26
N HIS A 122 -2.03 -3.15 8.32
CA HIS A 122 -1.94 -2.74 6.92
C HIS A 122 -3.32 -2.39 6.33
N VAL A 123 -4.30 -3.29 6.48
CA VAL A 123 -5.67 -3.11 5.98
C VAL A 123 -6.37 -1.95 6.71
N PHE A 124 -6.16 -1.81 8.02
CA PHE A 124 -6.70 -0.70 8.80
C PHE A 124 -6.20 0.65 8.30
N PHE A 125 -4.87 0.81 8.16
CA PHE A 125 -4.29 2.06 7.67
C PHE A 125 -4.66 2.33 6.20
N ALA A 126 -4.75 1.29 5.36
CA ALA A 126 -5.22 1.43 3.99
C ALA A 126 -6.66 1.95 3.94
N ASN A 127 -7.57 1.40 4.75
CA ASN A 127 -8.95 1.88 4.81
C ASN A 127 -9.06 3.31 5.33
N LEU A 128 -8.31 3.66 6.39
CA LEU A 128 -8.24 5.06 6.84
C LEU A 128 -7.72 5.97 5.73
N PHE A 129 -6.65 5.58 5.04
CA PHE A 129 -6.12 6.36 3.92
C PHE A 129 -7.19 6.57 2.85
N LEU A 130 -7.91 5.52 2.44
CA LEU A 130 -8.96 5.61 1.43
C LEU A 130 -10.14 6.51 1.84
N ILE A 131 -10.52 6.51 3.14
CA ILE A 131 -11.57 7.37 3.67
C ILE A 131 -11.18 8.86 3.58
N PHE A 132 -9.93 9.20 3.91
CA PHE A 132 -9.47 10.59 3.92
C PHE A 132 -8.94 11.08 2.56
N PHE A 133 -8.47 10.18 1.71
CA PHE A 133 -7.91 10.49 0.39
C PHE A 133 -8.77 11.41 -0.49
N PRO A 134 -10.10 11.25 -0.64
CA PRO A 134 -10.91 12.11 -1.51
C PRO A 134 -11.01 13.56 -1.04
N PHE A 135 -10.73 13.83 0.24
CA PHE A 135 -10.78 15.17 0.82
C PHE A 135 -9.44 15.92 0.70
N SER A 136 -8.46 15.30 0.04
CA SER A 136 -7.08 15.78 0.04
C SER A 136 -6.64 16.60 -1.14
N LYS A 137 -5.69 17.51 -0.89
CA LYS A 137 -4.95 18.23 -1.94
C LYS A 137 -4.30 17.30 -2.97
N ILE A 138 -3.92 16.09 -2.55
CA ILE A 138 -3.29 15.07 -3.41
C ILE A 138 -4.30 14.61 -4.48
N MET A 139 -5.53 14.30 -4.09
CA MET A 139 -6.61 13.94 -5.02
C MET A 139 -6.81 15.02 -6.10
N HIS A 140 -6.89 16.27 -5.66
CA HIS A 140 -7.10 17.40 -6.56
C HIS A 140 -5.92 17.62 -7.51
N SER A 141 -4.68 17.44 -7.05
CA SER A 141 -3.50 17.64 -7.88
C SER A 141 -3.30 16.50 -8.89
N PHE A 142 -3.54 15.25 -8.48
CA PHE A 142 -3.27 14.07 -9.29
C PHE A 142 -4.32 13.86 -10.40
N LEU A 143 -5.59 14.16 -10.15
CA LEU A 143 -6.67 13.96 -11.13
C LEU A 143 -7.04 15.24 -11.89
N ALA A 144 -7.03 16.42 -11.25
CA ALA A 144 -7.53 17.62 -11.91
C ALA A 144 -6.53 18.23 -12.90
N LEU A 145 -5.22 18.14 -12.64
CA LEU A 145 -4.19 18.72 -13.52
C LEU A 145 -4.11 17.99 -14.88
N PRO A 146 -4.06 16.65 -14.94
CA PRO A 146 -4.05 15.94 -16.23
C PRO A 146 -5.35 16.14 -17.01
N VAL A 147 -6.51 16.06 -16.36
CA VAL A 147 -7.82 16.20 -17.01
C VAL A 147 -8.03 17.61 -17.56
N ASN A 148 -7.64 18.65 -16.82
CA ASN A 148 -7.71 20.02 -17.32
C ASN A 148 -6.72 20.30 -18.45
N LYS A 149 -5.56 19.62 -18.47
CA LYS A 149 -4.62 19.70 -19.59
C LYS A 149 -5.18 18.99 -20.83
N LEU A 150 -5.80 17.84 -20.66
CA LEU A 150 -6.46 17.09 -21.75
C LEU A 150 -7.65 17.84 -22.36
N ARG A 151 -8.36 18.65 -21.57
CA ARG A 151 -9.50 19.48 -22.03
C ARG A 151 -9.07 20.76 -22.75
N ARG A 152 -7.80 21.17 -22.64
CA ARG A 152 -7.25 22.43 -23.18
C ARG A 152 -6.28 22.24 -24.34
N GLY A 153 -5.95 21.00 -24.71
CA GLY A 153 -5.20 20.65 -25.91
C GLY A 153 -6.12 20.01 -26.93
#